data_AF-A0A3D0XRV1-F1
#
_entry.id   AF-A0A3D0XRV1-F1
#
_cell.length_a   1.000
_cell.length_b   1.000
_cell.length_c   1.000
_cell.angle_alpha   90.00
_cell.angle_beta   90.00
_cell.angle_gamma   90.00
#
_symmetry.space_group_name_H-M   'P 1'
#
loop_
_entity.id
_entity.type
_entity.pdbx_description
1 polymer ?
#
loop_
_entity_poly.entity_id
_entity_poly.type
_entity_poly.pdbx_seq_one_letter_code
_entity_poly.pdbx_strand_id
1 'polypeptide(L)'
;MRKTIDYYYWNLKSFIDYLSSESIVSINDVNSSVLDNYILSQKEKYKNTTSINTHLRAVRAFLYWCMDNDFLKPFKIHLLRQKEEPLKLYSDDDIQKLIAKPNLKECSFVEYRGWIMVNWFVETG
;
A
#
# COMPACT_ATOMS: atom_id res chain seq x y z
N MET A 1 -8.51 2.90 15.81
CA MET A 1 -7.37 2.31 16.56
C MET A 1 -7.06 0.87 16.14
N ARG A 2 -8.04 -0.06 16.12
CA ARG A 2 -7.82 -1.48 15.73
C ARG A 2 -7.15 -1.67 14.35
N LYS A 3 -7.67 -0.97 13.32
CA LYS A 3 -7.13 -1.00 11.95
C LYS A 3 -5.64 -0.65 11.84
N THR A 4 -5.12 0.19 12.74
CA THR A 4 -3.72 0.60 12.74
C THR A 4 -2.80 -0.50 13.26
N ILE A 5 -3.21 -1.20 14.33
CA ILE A 5 -2.47 -2.33 14.88
C ILE A 5 -2.46 -3.48 13.88
N ASP A 6 -3.63 -3.78 13.30
CA ASP A 6 -3.75 -4.80 12.26
C ASP A 6 -2.83 -4.48 11.07
N TYR A 7 -2.77 -3.21 10.65
CA TYR A 7 -1.86 -2.77 9.60
C TYR A 7 -0.40 -3.10 9.90
N TYR A 8 0.11 -2.75 11.10
CA TYR A 8 1.49 -3.04 11.45
C TYR A 8 1.74 -4.54 11.52
N TYR A 9 0.83 -5.30 12.14
CA TYR A 9 0.95 -6.75 12.25
C TYR A 9 1.09 -7.41 10.87
N TRP A 10 0.19 -7.10 9.94
CA TRP A 10 0.21 -7.69 8.60
C TRP A 10 1.42 -7.26 7.77
N ASN A 11 1.79 -5.98 7.84
CA ASN A 11 2.87 -5.46 7.02
C ASN A 11 4.26 -5.81 7.55
N LEU A 12 4.41 -6.00 8.87
CA LEU A 12 5.64 -6.46 9.50
C LEU A 12 5.85 -7.96 9.33
N LYS A 13 4.76 -8.76 9.25
CA LYS A 13 4.83 -10.20 9.07
C LYS A 13 5.74 -10.63 7.91
N SER A 14 5.64 -9.95 6.76
CA SER A 14 6.50 -10.19 5.58
C SER A 14 7.99 -10.11 5.92
N PHE A 15 8.38 -9.18 6.80
CA PHE A 15 9.77 -9.01 7.23
C PHE A 15 10.19 -10.07 8.25
N ILE A 16 9.31 -10.40 9.21
CA ILE A 16 9.58 -11.47 10.19
C ILE A 16 9.75 -12.82 9.49
N ASP A 17 8.89 -13.12 8.52
CA ASP A 17 8.98 -14.34 7.71
C ASP A 17 10.30 -14.39 6.92
N TYR A 18 10.75 -13.24 6.39
CA TYR A 18 12.06 -13.12 5.72
C TYR A 18 13.23 -13.35 6.67
N LEU A 19 13.23 -12.73 7.86
CA LEU A 19 14.27 -12.96 8.86
C LEU A 19 14.34 -14.44 9.26
N SER A 20 13.18 -15.08 9.38
CA SER A 20 13.08 -16.50 9.69
C SER A 20 13.65 -17.38 8.57
N SER A 21 13.41 -17.05 7.30
CA SER A 21 13.98 -17.79 6.17
C SER A 21 15.49 -17.63 6.04
N GLU A 22 16.04 -16.48 6.43
CA GLU A 22 17.48 -16.21 6.46
C GLU A 22 18.16 -16.69 7.76
N SER A 23 17.41 -17.38 8.64
CA SER A 23 17.88 -17.83 9.96
C SER A 23 18.41 -16.69 10.87
N ILE A 24 17.90 -15.47 10.70
CA ILE A 24 18.22 -14.31 11.53
C ILE A 24 17.24 -14.29 12.71
N VAL A 25 17.74 -14.70 13.89
CA VAL A 25 16.91 -14.81 15.11
C VAL A 25 17.03 -13.56 15.99
N SER A 26 18.21 -12.94 16.03
CA SER A 26 18.46 -11.77 16.86
C SER A 26 18.23 -10.47 16.10
N ILE A 27 17.49 -9.54 16.70
CA ILE A 27 17.28 -8.20 16.15
C ILE A 27 18.59 -7.42 15.99
N ASN A 28 19.59 -7.69 16.84
CA ASN A 28 20.91 -7.06 16.77
C ASN A 28 21.70 -7.41 15.50
N ASP A 29 21.35 -8.50 14.83
CA ASP A 29 22.01 -8.94 13.59
C ASP A 29 21.43 -8.24 12.35
N VAL A 30 20.30 -7.55 12.50
CA VAL A 30 19.69 -6.76 11.42
C VAL A 30 20.54 -5.52 11.15
N ASN A 31 20.97 -5.33 9.92
CA ASN A 31 21.72 -4.14 9.50
C ASN A 31 21.19 -3.64 8.14
N SER A 32 21.81 -2.59 7.60
CA SER A 32 21.42 -2.05 6.29
C SER A 32 21.46 -3.09 5.18
N SER A 33 22.44 -4.00 5.18
CA SER A 33 22.56 -5.06 4.18
C SER A 33 21.43 -6.10 4.28
N VAL A 34 21.01 -6.46 5.50
CA VAL A 34 19.83 -7.32 5.70
C VAL A 34 18.57 -6.65 5.17
N LEU A 35 18.42 -5.34 5.41
CA LEU A 35 17.28 -4.59 4.89
C LEU A 35 17.31 -4.48 3.36
N ASP A 36 18.47 -4.27 2.77
CA ASP A 36 18.63 -4.21 1.31
C ASP A 36 18.28 -5.56 0.66
N ASN A 37 18.73 -6.68 1.26
CA ASN A 37 18.37 -8.02 0.80
C ASN A 37 16.88 -8.33 0.97
N TYR A 38 16.27 -7.87 2.07
CA TYR A 38 14.83 -7.93 2.23
C TYR A 38 14.12 -7.19 1.09
N ILE A 39 14.54 -5.95 0.79
CA ILE A 39 13.98 -5.14 -0.30
C ILE A 39 14.13 -5.86 -1.64
N LEU A 40 15.27 -6.51 -1.91
CA LEU A 40 15.47 -7.32 -3.13
C LEU A 40 14.46 -8.48 -3.19
N SER A 41 14.29 -9.24 -2.11
CA SER A 41 13.28 -10.32 -2.06
C SER A 41 11.85 -9.81 -2.28
N GLN A 42 11.52 -8.58 -1.84
CA GLN A 42 10.21 -7.98 -2.09
C GLN A 42 10.06 -7.57 -3.56
N LYS A 43 11.12 -7.12 -4.23
CA LYS A 43 11.08 -6.80 -5.67
C LYS A 43 10.84 -8.02 -6.54
N GLU A 44 11.23 -9.22 -6.09
CA GLU A 44 10.89 -10.48 -6.78
C GLU A 44 9.40 -10.82 -6.66
N LYS A 45 8.77 -10.45 -5.54
CA LYS A 45 7.35 -10.73 -5.26
C LYS A 45 6.39 -9.67 -5.83
N TYR A 46 6.77 -8.40 -5.79
CA TYR A 46 5.91 -7.27 -6.16
C TYR A 46 6.47 -6.50 -7.35
N LYS A 47 5.61 -6.28 -8.36
CA LYS A 47 5.95 -5.45 -9.53
C LYS A 47 5.88 -3.95 -9.23
N ASN A 48 5.05 -3.53 -8.27
CA ASN A 48 4.86 -2.12 -7.95
C ASN A 48 5.70 -1.69 -6.73
N THR A 49 6.21 -0.47 -6.77
CA THR A 49 6.99 0.09 -5.66
C THR A 49 6.11 0.44 -4.46
N THR A 50 4.82 0.72 -4.71
CA THR A 50 3.85 1.12 -3.68
C THR A 50 3.67 0.03 -2.62
N SER A 51 3.45 -1.22 -3.02
CA SER A 51 3.29 -2.34 -2.08
C SER A 51 4.56 -2.59 -1.29
N ILE A 52 5.73 -2.52 -1.94
CA ILE A 52 7.02 -2.65 -1.23
C ILE A 52 7.18 -1.56 -0.18
N ASN A 53 6.86 -0.31 -0.53
CA ASN A 53 6.91 0.81 0.41
C ASN A 53 5.89 0.68 1.55
N THR A 54 4.74 0.03 1.34
CA THR A 54 3.76 -0.25 2.39
C THR A 54 4.36 -1.15 3.48
N HIS A 55 5.02 -2.25 3.07
CA HIS A 55 5.78 -3.09 4.00
C HIS A 55 6.95 -2.32 4.64
N LEU A 56 7.74 -1.62 3.82
CA LEU A 56 8.92 -0.90 4.29
C LEU A 56 8.59 0.22 5.29
N ARG A 57 7.41 0.84 5.22
CA ARG A 57 6.95 1.80 6.25
C ARG A 57 6.71 1.15 7.59
N ALA A 58 6.09 -0.05 7.61
CA ALA A 58 5.87 -0.79 8.84
C ALA A 58 7.21 -1.27 9.44
N VAL A 59 8.09 -1.82 8.60
CA VAL A 59 9.44 -2.24 8.98
C VAL A 59 10.25 -1.07 9.52
N ARG A 60 10.26 0.07 8.83
CA ARG A 60 10.98 1.27 9.26
C ARG A 60 10.52 1.77 10.63
N ALA A 61 9.20 1.84 10.85
CA ALA A 61 8.66 2.25 12.14
C ALA A 61 9.12 1.31 13.27
N PHE A 62 9.07 0.00 13.02
CA PHE A 62 9.54 -1.00 13.98
C PHE A 62 11.04 -0.90 14.24
N LEU A 63 11.87 -0.85 13.20
CA LEU A 63 13.33 -0.80 13.33
C LEU A 63 13.80 0.51 13.99
N TYR A 64 13.17 1.64 13.70
CA TYR A 64 13.48 2.90 14.39
C TYR A 64 13.08 2.83 15.86
N TRP A 65 11.93 2.25 16.19
CA TRP A 65 11.58 1.98 17.58
C TRP A 65 12.62 1.07 18.26
N CYS A 66 13.15 0.05 17.56
CA CYS A 66 14.23 -0.77 18.09
C CYS A 66 15.53 0.01 18.34
N MET A 67 15.90 0.91 17.42
CA MET A 67 17.07 1.77 17.56
C MET A 67 16.95 2.75 18.73
N ASP A 68 15.76 3.35 18.90
CA ASP A 68 15.48 4.30 20.00
C ASP A 68 15.55 3.64 21.39
N ASN A 69 15.38 2.31 21.45
CA ASN A 69 15.45 1.52 22.69
C ASN A 69 16.76 0.72 22.81
N ASP A 70 17.79 1.08 22.04
CA ASP A 70 19.12 0.45 22.06
C ASP A 70 19.13 -1.06 21.74
N PHE A 71 18.07 -1.59 21.12
CA PHE A 71 18.01 -2.98 20.66
C PHE A 71 18.75 -3.20 19.34
N LEU A 72 19.13 -2.13 18.65
CA LEU A 72 19.69 -2.18 17.31
C LEU A 72 20.57 -0.97 17.04
N LYS A 73 21.71 -1.18 16.39
CA LYS A 73 22.57 -0.06 15.97
C LYS A 73 21.84 0.83 14.96
N PRO A 74 21.89 2.16 15.11
CA PRO A 74 21.15 3.06 14.24
C PRO A 74 21.68 3.05 12.81
N PHE A 75 20.76 2.96 11.84
CA PHE A 75 21.05 3.15 10.43
C PHE A 75 19.87 3.81 9.72
N LYS A 76 20.16 4.42 8.56
CA LYS A 76 19.15 5.19 7.83
C LYS A 76 18.35 4.30 6.88
N ILE A 77 17.03 4.37 7.00
CA ILE A 77 16.10 3.60 6.15
C ILE A 77 15.44 4.52 5.13
N HIS A 78 15.69 4.25 3.85
CA HIS A 78 15.13 5.01 2.73
C HIS A 78 13.98 4.26 2.06
N LEU A 79 12.88 4.97 1.80
CA LEU A 79 11.81 4.44 0.98
C LEU A 79 12.23 4.42 -0.49
N LEU A 80 11.69 3.46 -1.24
CA LEU A 80 11.95 3.34 -2.67
C LEU A 80 11.26 4.48 -3.43
N ARG A 81 11.95 5.03 -4.42
CA ARG A 81 11.36 6.02 -5.33
C ARG A 81 10.25 5.38 -6.14
N GLN A 82 9.03 5.86 -5.96
CA GLN A 82 7.88 5.42 -6.74
C GLN A 82 7.93 6.10 -8.12
N LYS A 83 7.70 5.32 -9.19
CA LYS A 83 7.35 5.91 -10.48
C LYS A 83 5.91 6.40 -10.38
N GLU A 84 5.72 7.69 -10.62
CA GLU A 84 4.38 8.25 -10.80
C GLU A 84 3.87 7.77 -12.15
N GLU A 85 2.99 6.77 -12.14
CA GLU A 85 2.19 6.50 -13.32
C GLU A 85 1.13 7.59 -13.41
N PRO A 86 0.98 8.25 -14.58
CA PRO A 86 -0.06 9.24 -14.75
C PRO A 86 -1.41 8.57 -14.50
N LEU A 87 -2.21 9.16 -13.60
CA LEU A 87 -3.58 8.72 -13.38
C LEU A 87 -4.31 8.72 -14.73
N LYS A 88 -4.89 7.58 -15.10
CA LYS A 88 -5.79 7.51 -16.25
C LYS A 88 -7.11 8.13 -15.83
N LEU A 89 -7.22 9.45 -15.98
CA LEU A 89 -8.45 10.18 -15.75
C LEU A 89 -9.46 9.85 -16.84
N TYR A 90 -10.75 9.87 -16.48
CA TYR A 90 -11.82 9.81 -17.47
C TYR A 90 -11.76 11.07 -18.33
N SER A 91 -11.94 10.90 -19.64
CA SER A 91 -12.18 12.05 -20.51
C SER A 91 -13.55 12.65 -20.25
N ASP A 92 -13.77 13.90 -20.63
CA ASP A 92 -15.09 14.54 -20.54
C ASP A 92 -16.15 13.70 -21.26
N ASP A 93 -15.81 13.13 -22.42
CA ASP A 93 -16.70 12.24 -23.18
C ASP A 93 -17.05 10.95 -22.42
N ASP A 94 -16.12 10.39 -21.66
CA ASP A 94 -16.38 9.21 -20.83
C ASP A 94 -17.28 9.57 -19.65
N ILE A 95 -17.08 10.75 -19.04
CA ILE A 95 -17.95 11.25 -17.96
C ILE A 95 -19.36 11.49 -18.49
N GLN A 96 -19.51 12.12 -19.66
CA GLN A 96 -20.82 12.35 -20.29
C GLN A 96 -21.60 11.05 -20.52
N LYS A 97 -20.92 9.99 -20.93
CA LYS A 97 -21.53 8.65 -21.06
C LYS A 97 -21.97 8.07 -19.71
N LEU A 98 -21.18 8.30 -18.66
CA LEU A 98 -21.46 7.78 -17.30
C LEU A 98 -22.62 8.51 -16.62
N ILE A 99 -22.81 9.81 -16.86
CA ILE A 99 -23.89 10.62 -16.29
C ILE A 99 -25.16 10.61 -17.15
N ALA A 100 -25.12 10.01 -18.35
CA ALA A 100 -26.26 9.89 -19.23
C ALA A 100 -27.44 9.22 -18.52
N LYS A 101 -28.59 9.89 -18.52
CA LYS A 101 -29.78 9.44 -17.79
C LYS A 101 -30.34 8.15 -18.42
N PRO A 102 -30.50 7.06 -17.65
CA PRO A 102 -31.08 5.82 -18.18
C PRO A 102 -32.58 5.98 -18.46
N ASN A 103 -33.13 5.11 -19.32
CA ASN A 103 -34.56 5.11 -19.59
C ASN A 103 -35.33 4.61 -18.36
N LEU A 104 -35.90 5.53 -17.57
CA LEU A 104 -36.59 5.21 -16.32
C LEU A 104 -37.79 4.25 -16.45
N LYS A 105 -38.32 4.06 -17.66
CA LYS A 105 -39.43 3.13 -17.91
C LYS A 105 -38.97 1.70 -18.15
N GLU A 106 -37.72 1.51 -18.54
CA GLU A 106 -37.15 0.22 -18.98
C GLU A 106 -35.92 -0.20 -18.17
N CYS A 107 -35.30 0.73 -17.44
CA CYS A 107 -34.10 0.47 -16.67
C CYS A 107 -34.39 -0.33 -15.40
N SER A 108 -33.43 -1.16 -15.01
CA SER A 108 -33.51 -1.88 -13.73
C SER A 108 -33.25 -0.94 -12.54
N PHE A 109 -33.71 -1.32 -11.35
CA PHE A 109 -33.39 -0.59 -10.12
C PHE A 109 -31.87 -0.47 -9.87
N VAL A 110 -31.10 -1.49 -10.24
CA VAL A 110 -29.63 -1.51 -10.09
C VAL A 110 -28.99 -0.43 -10.98
N GLU A 111 -29.46 -0.30 -12.21
CA GLU A 111 -28.99 0.69 -13.18
C GLU A 111 -29.33 2.12 -12.72
N TYR A 112 -30.57 2.34 -12.27
CA TYR A 112 -30.99 3.63 -11.73
C TYR A 112 -30.18 4.04 -10.49
N ARG A 113 -29.98 3.11 -9.54
CA ARG A 113 -29.14 3.34 -8.36
C ARG A 113 -27.70 3.67 -8.76
N GLY A 114 -27.13 2.93 -9.71
CA GLY A 114 -25.77 3.17 -10.21
C GLY A 114 -25.63 4.58 -10.78
N TRP A 115 -26.58 4.99 -11.62
CA TRP A 115 -26.61 6.34 -12.20
C TRP A 115 -26.68 7.45 -11.13
N ILE A 116 -27.55 7.32 -10.11
CA ILE A 116 -27.60 8.31 -9.01
C ILE A 116 -26.26 8.41 -8.29
N MET A 117 -25.66 7.27 -7.94
CA MET A 117 -24.39 7.25 -7.20
C MET A 117 -23.27 7.93 -8.01
N VAL A 118 -23.20 7.69 -9.32
CA VAL A 118 -22.23 8.33 -10.21
C VAL A 118 -22.44 9.85 -10.23
N ASN A 119 -23.68 10.32 -10.41
CA ASN A 119 -23.98 11.76 -10.39
C ASN A 119 -23.60 12.40 -9.06
N TRP A 120 -23.92 11.74 -7.94
CA TRP A 120 -23.56 12.21 -6.61
C TRP A 120 -22.04 12.35 -6.44
N PHE A 121 -21.26 11.36 -6.86
CA PHE A 121 -19.79 11.43 -6.78
C PHE A 121 -19.21 12.53 -7.67
N VAL A 122 -19.76 12.74 -8.87
CA VAL A 122 -19.33 13.82 -9.77
C VAL A 122 -19.61 15.20 -9.15
N GLU A 123 -20.74 15.37 -8.47
CA GLU A 123 -21.11 16.64 -7.85
C GLU A 123 -20.36 16.92 -6.53
N THR A 124 -19.99 15.89 -5.76
CA THR A 124 -19.48 16.05 -4.39
C THR A 124 -17.99 15.77 -4.20
N GLY A 125 -17.34 15.05 -5.12
CA GLY A 125 -15.90 14.73 -5.07
C GLY A 125 -15.55 13.52 -4.20
#